data_AF-A0A3D8VM03-F1
#
_entry.id   AF-A0A3D8VM03-F1
#
_cell.length_a   1.000
_cell.length_b   1.000
_cell.length_c   1.000
_cell.angle_alpha   90.00
_cell.angle_beta   90.00
_cell.angle_gamma   90.00
#
_symmetry.space_group_name_H-M   'P 1'
#
loop_
_entity.id
_entity.type
_entity.pdbx_description
1 polymer ?
#
loop_
_entity_poly.entity_id
_entity_poly.type
_entity_poly.pdbx_seq_one_letter_code
_entity_poly.pdbx_strand_id
1 'polypeptide(L)'
;MTPTEELRKKLRKLLNEKVPSGGSEADTNFSDGELDDLLKDSPNVYTAASKGWTEKTALLQGDIEKYSAGDEQYTLTSLKDKMTHAMSMANHYRDMGKESSGGVMFRVRPPEVL
;
A
#
# COMPACT_ATOMS: atom_id res chain seq x y z
N MET A 1 -5.56 -11.90 5.29
CA MET A 1 -5.05 -12.34 6.62
C MET A 1 -6.02 -11.90 7.72
N THR A 2 -5.89 -12.35 8.97
CA THR A 2 -6.73 -11.82 10.07
C THR A 2 -6.26 -10.43 10.48
N PRO A 3 -7.07 -9.37 10.36
CA PRO A 3 -6.69 -8.03 10.81
C PRO A 3 -6.54 -8.01 12.32
N THR A 4 -5.49 -7.36 12.79
CA THR A 4 -5.24 -7.08 14.21
C THR A 4 -4.84 -5.63 14.34
N GLU A 5 -5.04 -5.03 15.52
CA GLU A 5 -4.64 -3.64 15.75
C GLU A 5 -3.16 -3.40 15.45
N GLU A 6 -2.29 -4.33 15.79
CA GLU A 6 -0.85 -4.23 15.52
C GLU A 6 -0.55 -4.27 14.00
N LEU A 7 -1.26 -5.11 13.24
CA LEU A 7 -1.14 -5.14 11.78
C LEU A 7 -1.68 -3.85 11.14
N ARG A 8 -2.80 -3.32 11.66
CA ARG A 8 -3.39 -2.06 11.20
C ARG A 8 -2.44 -0.89 11.44
N LYS A 9 -1.90 -0.76 12.67
CA LYS A 9 -0.87 0.24 13.01
C LYS A 9 0.36 0.10 12.13
N LYS A 10 0.80 -1.13 11.83
CA LYS A 10 1.93 -1.39 10.92
C LYS A 10 1.60 -0.94 9.50
N LEU A 11 0.45 -1.31 8.96
CA LEU A 11 0.00 -0.90 7.62
C LEU A 11 -0.10 0.63 7.50
N ARG A 12 -0.71 1.28 8.50
CA ARG A 12 -0.83 2.75 8.60
C ARG A 12 0.54 3.44 8.54
N LYS A 13 1.57 2.88 9.21
CA LYS A 13 2.96 3.36 9.10
C LYS A 13 3.54 3.17 7.69
N LEU A 14 3.30 2.03 7.05
CA LEU A 14 3.81 1.74 5.68
C LEU A 14 3.16 2.62 4.60
N LEU A 15 1.91 3.04 4.81
CA LEU A 15 1.19 3.96 3.92
C LEU A 15 1.50 5.44 4.18
N ASN A 16 2.35 5.72 5.18
CA ASN A 16 2.64 7.06 5.69
C ASN A 16 1.38 7.84 6.12
N GLU A 17 0.39 7.14 6.67
CA GLU A 17 -0.90 7.67 7.15
C GLU A 17 -0.87 7.86 8.67
N LYS A 18 0.21 8.45 9.20
CA LYS A 18 0.27 8.72 10.64
C LYS A 18 -0.81 9.75 11.00
N VAL A 19 -1.71 9.37 11.91
CA VAL A 19 -2.69 10.30 12.48
C VAL A 19 -1.91 11.45 13.15
N PRO A 20 -2.15 12.72 12.77
CA PRO A 20 -1.46 13.85 13.36
C PRO A 20 -1.80 13.98 14.86
N SER A 21 -0.89 14.55 15.66
CA SER A 21 -1.11 14.71 17.10
C SER A 21 -2.33 15.59 17.37
N GLY A 22 -3.35 15.00 18.00
CA GLY A 22 -4.64 15.66 18.27
C GLY A 22 -5.67 15.57 17.14
N GLY A 23 -5.34 14.89 16.03
CA GLY A 23 -6.25 14.58 14.94
C GLY A 23 -6.99 13.25 15.12
N SER A 24 -7.81 12.92 14.13
CA SER A 24 -8.60 11.69 14.07
C SER A 24 -8.32 10.92 12.78
N GLU A 25 -8.91 9.74 12.64
CA GLU A 25 -8.79 8.93 11.42
C GLU A 25 -9.41 9.62 10.20
N ALA A 26 -10.27 10.61 10.40
CA ALA A 26 -10.81 11.45 9.33
C ALA A 26 -9.74 12.35 8.67
N ASP A 27 -8.60 12.55 9.33
CA ASP A 27 -7.45 13.29 8.78
C ASP A 27 -6.52 12.38 7.96
N THR A 28 -6.88 11.10 7.79
CA THR A 28 -6.13 10.11 7.00
C THR A 28 -6.93 9.71 5.76
N ASN A 29 -6.25 9.25 4.71
CA ASN A 29 -6.90 8.81 3.47
C ASN A 29 -7.63 7.48 3.62
N PHE A 30 -7.37 6.72 4.70
CA PHE A 30 -7.96 5.41 4.94
C PHE A 30 -8.50 5.31 6.37
N SER A 31 -9.78 4.96 6.47
CA SER A 31 -10.39 4.56 7.74
C SER A 31 -9.81 3.23 8.24
N ASP A 32 -9.96 2.97 9.54
CA ASP A 32 -9.57 1.69 10.11
C ASP A 32 -10.29 0.48 9.49
N GLY A 33 -11.53 0.68 9.02
CA GLY A 33 -12.29 -0.35 8.30
C GLY A 33 -11.69 -0.67 6.93
N GLU A 34 -11.30 0.35 6.16
CA GLU A 34 -10.66 0.17 4.86
C GLU A 34 -9.27 -0.49 5.00
N LEU A 35 -8.51 -0.14 6.04
CA LEU A 35 -7.25 -0.81 6.34
C LEU A 35 -7.45 -2.29 6.70
N ASP A 36 -8.51 -2.61 7.44
CA ASP A 36 -8.85 -4.00 7.76
C ASP A 36 -9.23 -4.79 6.52
N ASP A 37 -9.99 -4.20 5.60
CA ASP A 37 -10.38 -4.86 4.35
C ASP A 37 -9.17 -5.09 3.44
N LEU A 38 -8.26 -4.12 3.34
CA LEU A 38 -6.96 -4.29 2.68
C LEU A 38 -6.13 -5.44 3.26
N LEU A 39 -6.16 -5.61 4.60
CA LEU A 39 -5.49 -6.71 5.28
C LEU A 39 -6.21 -8.05 5.05
N LYS A 40 -7.54 -8.10 5.06
CA LYS A 40 -8.31 -9.33 4.76
C LYS A 40 -7.97 -9.84 3.37
N ASP A 41 -7.97 -8.95 2.39
CA ASP A 41 -7.78 -9.25 0.97
C ASP A 41 -6.31 -9.48 0.57
N SER A 42 -5.40 -9.41 1.53
CA SER A 42 -3.96 -9.56 1.27
C SER A 42 -3.37 -10.78 1.99
N PRO A 43 -2.41 -11.47 1.35
CA PRO A 43 -1.70 -12.59 1.98
C PRO A 43 -0.70 -12.13 3.05
N ASN A 44 -0.13 -10.92 2.91
CA ASN A 44 0.80 -10.32 3.87
C ASN A 44 0.68 -8.78 3.91
N VAL A 45 1.20 -8.17 4.98
CA VAL A 45 1.07 -6.72 5.24
C VAL A 45 1.72 -5.86 4.14
N TYR A 46 2.75 -6.36 3.47
CA TYR A 46 3.41 -5.66 2.37
C TYR A 46 2.54 -5.65 1.12
N THR A 47 1.83 -6.74 0.83
CA THR A 47 0.86 -6.78 -0.26
C THR A 47 -0.31 -5.82 0.01
N ALA A 48 -0.75 -5.72 1.27
CA ALA A 48 -1.76 -4.72 1.67
C ALA A 48 -1.24 -3.29 1.48
N ALA A 49 0.01 -3.01 1.86
CA ALA A 49 0.63 -1.70 1.64
C ALA A 49 0.76 -1.35 0.16
N SER A 50 1.12 -2.33 -0.68
CA SER A 50 1.16 -2.16 -2.14
C SER A 50 -0.19 -1.77 -2.72
N LYS A 51 -1.27 -2.45 -2.29
CA LYS A 51 -2.64 -2.11 -2.69
C LYS A 51 -3.03 -0.70 -2.24
N GLY A 52 -2.79 -0.34 -0.98
CA GLY A 52 -3.09 1.01 -0.49
C GLY A 52 -2.33 2.12 -1.23
N TRP A 53 -1.06 1.92 -1.57
CA TRP A 53 -0.31 2.86 -2.42
C TRP A 53 -0.84 2.93 -3.85
N THR A 54 -1.37 1.83 -4.38
CA THR A 54 -2.01 1.79 -5.70
C THR A 54 -3.31 2.59 -5.71
N GLU A 55 -4.14 2.45 -4.68
CA GLU A 55 -5.37 3.24 -4.53
C GLU A 55 -5.08 4.74 -4.40
N LYS A 56 -4.07 5.13 -3.60
CA LYS A 56 -3.60 6.53 -3.54
C LYS A 56 -3.16 7.07 -4.90
N THR A 57 -2.52 6.22 -5.71
CA THR A 57 -2.09 6.59 -7.07
C THR A 57 -3.29 6.84 -7.97
N ALA A 58 -4.35 6.02 -7.88
CA ALA A 58 -5.57 6.18 -8.66
C ALA A 58 -6.31 7.49 -8.30
N LEU A 59 -6.36 7.85 -7.01
CA LEU A 59 -6.91 9.13 -6.57
C LEU A 59 -6.15 10.32 -7.17
N LEU A 60 -4.82 10.29 -7.09
CA LEU A 60 -3.96 11.34 -7.65
C LEU A 60 -4.06 11.44 -9.18
N GLN A 61 -4.24 10.32 -9.88
CA GLN A 61 -4.45 10.31 -11.32
C GLN A 61 -5.73 11.06 -11.70
N GLY A 62 -6.84 10.80 -11.00
CA GLY A 62 -8.10 11.51 -11.24
C GLY A 62 -8.00 13.01 -10.99
N ASP A 63 -7.22 13.44 -10.00
CA ASP A 63 -6.96 14.86 -9.75
C ASP A 63 -6.10 15.48 -10.86
N ILE A 64 -5.03 14.81 -11.29
CA ILE A 64 -4.20 15.28 -12.41
C ILE A 64 -5.02 15.45 -13.69
N GLU A 65 -5.93 14.53 -14.00
CA GLU A 65 -6.79 14.63 -15.18
C GLU A 65 -7.74 15.84 -15.11
N LYS A 66 -8.34 16.11 -13.95
CA LYS A 66 -9.18 17.30 -13.72
C LYS A 66 -8.36 18.59 -13.78
N TYR A 67 -7.18 18.61 -13.17
CA TYR A 67 -6.29 19.78 -13.16
C TYR A 67 -5.64 20.03 -14.51
N SER A 68 -5.43 19.02 -15.36
CA SER A 68 -4.90 19.21 -16.72
C SER A 68 -5.88 19.99 -17.63
N ALA A 69 -7.15 20.12 -17.22
CA ALA A 69 -8.13 20.98 -17.87
C ALA A 69 -8.11 22.44 -17.33
N GLY A 70 -7.33 22.74 -16.29
CA GLY A 70 -7.18 24.05 -15.64
C GLY A 70 -5.73 24.56 -15.61
N ASP A 71 -5.55 25.87 -15.74
CA ASP A 71 -4.32 26.51 -16.22
C ASP A 71 -3.17 26.67 -15.18
N GLU A 72 -2.75 25.59 -14.48
CA GLU A 72 -1.67 25.66 -13.47
C GLU A 72 -0.56 24.60 -13.64
N GLN A 73 0.55 24.99 -14.29
CA GLN A 73 1.65 24.08 -14.63
C GLN A 73 2.55 23.68 -13.43
N TYR A 74 2.68 24.54 -12.42
CA TYR A 74 3.47 24.26 -11.21
C TYR A 74 2.80 23.21 -10.33
N THR A 75 1.49 23.37 -10.10
CA THR A 75 0.66 22.44 -9.34
C THR A 75 0.65 21.05 -9.99
N LEU A 76 0.52 20.98 -11.32
CA LEU A 76 0.55 19.72 -12.08
C LEU A 76 1.86 18.94 -11.95
N THR A 77 3.01 19.62 -11.93
CA THR A 77 4.31 18.95 -11.74
C THR A 77 4.38 18.31 -10.35
N SER A 78 3.96 19.03 -9.31
CA SER A 78 3.96 18.51 -7.94
C SER A 78 3.04 17.29 -7.76
N LEU A 79 1.90 17.24 -8.47
CA LEU A 79 0.97 16.10 -8.43
C LEU A 79 1.56 14.87 -9.13
N LYS A 80 2.22 15.05 -10.28
CA LYS A 80 2.91 13.96 -10.99
C LYS A 80 4.06 13.39 -10.17
N ASP A 81 4.80 14.23 -9.45
CA ASP A 81 5.87 13.77 -8.55
C ASP A 81 5.31 12.92 -7.41
N LYS A 82 4.20 13.36 -6.78
CA LYS A 82 3.49 12.59 -5.76
C LYS A 82 2.97 11.25 -6.30
N MET A 83 2.41 11.25 -7.51
CA MET A 83 1.93 10.03 -8.18
C MET A 83 3.07 9.06 -8.46
N THR A 84 4.19 9.55 -8.99
CA THR A 84 5.38 8.74 -9.28
C THR A 84 5.95 8.12 -8.01
N HIS A 85 6.03 8.91 -6.93
CA HIS A 85 6.44 8.42 -5.62
C HIS A 85 5.48 7.33 -5.09
N ALA A 86 4.17 7.55 -5.17
CA ALA A 86 3.17 6.58 -4.74
C ALA A 86 3.29 5.26 -5.51
N MET A 87 3.44 5.33 -6.83
CA MET A 87 3.62 4.16 -7.70
C MET A 87 4.93 3.41 -7.40
N SER A 88 6.02 4.14 -7.14
CA SER A 88 7.30 3.56 -6.73
C SER A 88 7.15 2.76 -5.43
N MET A 89 6.49 3.33 -4.42
CA MET A 89 6.21 2.64 -3.16
C MET A 89 5.29 1.42 -3.35
N ALA A 90 4.27 1.53 -4.20
CA ALA A 90 3.39 0.41 -4.54
C ALA A 90 4.18 -0.77 -5.12
N ASN A 91 5.08 -0.50 -6.07
CA ASN A 91 5.95 -1.51 -6.67
C ASN A 91 6.93 -2.11 -5.65
N HIS A 92 7.59 -1.27 -4.84
CA HIS A 92 8.53 -1.71 -3.81
C HIS A 92 7.87 -2.70 -2.83
N TYR A 93 6.68 -2.36 -2.33
CA TYR A 93 5.95 -3.23 -1.41
C TYR A 93 5.37 -4.48 -2.08
N ARG A 94 5.04 -4.41 -3.37
CA ARG A 94 4.63 -5.59 -4.14
C ARG A 94 5.77 -6.61 -4.21
N ASP A 95 6.98 -6.14 -4.48
CA ASP A 95 8.14 -7.01 -4.64
C ASP A 95 8.56 -7.61 -3.29
N MET A 96 8.58 -6.82 -2.23
CA MET A 96 8.73 -7.33 -0.85
C MET A 96 7.64 -8.32 -0.47
N GLY A 97 6.39 -8.09 -0.89
CA GLY A 97 5.28 -9.00 -0.66
C GLY A 97 5.48 -10.36 -1.34
N LYS A 98 6.06 -10.39 -2.54
CA LYS A 98 6.41 -11.63 -3.25
C LYS A 98 7.56 -12.37 -2.56
N GLU A 99 8.62 -11.65 -2.20
CA GLU A 99 9.79 -12.24 -1.51
C GLU A 99 9.40 -12.83 -0.14
N SER A 100 8.56 -12.11 0.62
CA SER A 100 8.07 -12.57 1.93
C SER A 100 7.17 -13.81 1.84
N SER A 101 6.56 -14.09 0.69
CA SER A 101 5.72 -15.26 0.45
C SER A 101 6.44 -16.40 -0.28
N GLY A 102 7.60 -16.15 -0.89
CA GLY A 102 8.37 -17.10 -1.69
C GLY A 102 9.34 -18.01 -0.93
N GLY A 103 9.38 -17.95 0.41
CA GLY A 103 10.39 -18.64 1.23
C GLY A 103 10.27 -20.17 1.40
N VAL A 104 9.31 -20.84 0.75
CA VAL A 104 9.18 -22.31 0.84
C VAL A 104 9.84 -22.97 -0.37
N MET A 105 11.18 -22.97 -0.41
CA MET A 105 11.91 -23.89 -1.28
C MET A 105 11.67 -25.33 -0.81
N PHE A 106 11.12 -26.14 -1.71
CA PHE A 106 10.79 -27.55 -1.55
C PHE A 106 11.94 -28.35 -0.89
N ARG A 107 11.71 -28.87 0.32
CA ARG A 107 12.49 -30.01 0.84
C ARG A 107 11.99 -31.29 0.17
N VAL A 108 12.54 -31.61 -0.99
CA VAL A 108 12.41 -32.96 -1.57
C VAL A 108 13.20 -33.91 -0.67
N ARG A 109 12.51 -34.73 0.12
CA ARG A 109 13.13 -35.87 0.81
C ARG A 109 13.24 -37.03 -0.18
N PRO A 110 14.44 -37.58 -0.46
CA PRO A 110 14.52 -38.82 -1.23
C PRO A 110 13.90 -39.98 -0.43
N PRO A 111 13.15 -40.89 -1.07
CA PRO A 111 12.60 -42.06 -0.38
C PRO A 111 13.73 -43.02 0.00
N GLU A 112 13.73 -43.47 1.25
CA GLU A 112 14.56 -44.61 1.67
C GLU A 112 13.98 -45.89 1.04
N VAL A 113 14.79 -46.55 0.20
CA VAL A 113 14.48 -47.86 -0.37
C VAL A 113 14.92 -48.95 0.61
N LEU A 114 14.00 -49.90 0.86
CA LEU A 114 14.18 -51.15 1.62
C LEU A 114 15.13 -52.12 0.91
#